data_AF-A0AA43DE83-F1
#
_entry.id   AF-A0AA43DE83-F1
#
_cell.length_a   1.000
_cell.length_b   1.000
_cell.length_c   1.000
_cell.angle_alpha   90.00
_cell.angle_beta   90.00
_cell.angle_gamma   90.00
#
_symmetry.space_group_name_H-M   'P 1'
#
loop_
_entity.id
_entity.type
_entity.pdbx_description
1 polymer ?
#
loop_
_entity_poly.entity_id
_entity_poly.type
_entity_poly.pdbx_seq_one_letter_code
_entity_poly.pdbx_strand_id
1 'polypeptide(L)'
;MKRYLTLFLGIASGALIGAATVQAGPLEPADRLHQESLKAVHDAEHEVDHAWEVYHRAALGGTVASPKLQADIEEHLHQARTLITQAQEAADQGDKRHVEDLIKQVHIHTTHAIEGSKEPKK
;
A
#
# COMPACT_ATOMS: atom_id res chain seq x y z
N MET A 1 -45.88 13.37 58.89
CA MET A 1 -44.69 13.41 58.02
C MET A 1 -45.14 13.51 56.57
N LYS A 2 -44.59 14.51 55.85
CA LYS A 2 -44.56 14.77 54.39
C LYS A 2 -45.84 14.57 53.55
N ARG A 3 -46.42 15.71 53.13
CA ARG A 3 -47.23 15.92 51.91
C ARG A 3 -46.41 15.53 50.66
N TYR A 4 -47.05 15.19 49.53
CA TYR A 4 -47.08 16.01 48.30
C TYR A 4 -48.03 15.44 47.24
N LEU A 5 -48.81 16.38 46.69
CA LEU A 5 -49.81 16.33 45.63
C LEU A 5 -49.13 16.72 44.30
N THR A 6 -49.29 15.96 43.19
CA THR A 6 -49.12 16.44 41.79
C THR A 6 -49.62 15.35 40.80
N LEU A 7 -50.83 15.47 40.24
CA LEU A 7 -51.22 15.99 38.90
C LEU A 7 -50.83 15.13 37.68
N PHE A 8 -51.88 14.68 36.96
CA PHE A 8 -51.87 14.17 35.59
C PHE A 8 -51.36 15.23 34.59
N LEU A 9 -50.54 14.86 33.60
CA LEU A 9 -50.60 15.42 32.24
C LEU A 9 -49.79 14.56 31.26
N GLY A 10 -50.45 14.04 30.23
CA GLY A 10 -49.80 13.31 29.14
C GLY A 10 -49.06 14.24 28.17
N ILE A 11 -48.18 13.66 27.36
CA ILE A 11 -47.79 14.14 26.03
C ILE A 11 -47.49 12.89 25.19
N ALA A 12 -48.29 12.71 24.14
CA ALA A 12 -47.96 11.85 23.03
C ALA A 12 -46.87 12.55 22.21
N SER A 13 -45.70 11.91 22.07
CA SER A 13 -44.64 12.38 21.17
C SER A 13 -44.57 11.45 19.96
N GLY A 14 -45.33 11.79 18.94
CA GLY A 14 -44.98 11.42 17.56
C GLY A 14 -43.89 12.36 17.07
N ALA A 15 -42.82 11.80 16.51
CA ALA A 15 -41.88 12.53 15.66
C ALA A 15 -41.25 11.56 14.65
N LEU A 16 -41.87 11.56 13.47
CA LEU A 16 -41.29 11.42 12.13
C LEU A 16 -39.86 10.83 12.07
N ILE A 17 -39.77 9.58 11.64
CA ILE A 17 -38.54 9.01 11.06
C ILE A 17 -38.31 9.75 9.74
N GLY A 18 -37.49 10.80 9.79
CA GLY A 18 -36.91 11.39 8.61
C GLY A 18 -35.98 10.35 7.99
N ALA A 19 -36.36 9.80 6.84
CA ALA A 19 -35.45 9.06 6.00
C ALA A 19 -34.35 10.03 5.55
N ALA A 20 -33.22 10.03 6.25
CA ALA A 20 -32.00 10.62 5.72
C ALA A 20 -31.61 9.75 4.52
N THR A 21 -32.03 10.16 3.33
CA THR A 21 -31.40 9.70 2.11
C THR A 21 -29.97 10.20 2.18
N VAL A 22 -29.05 9.32 2.60
CA VAL A 22 -27.61 9.54 2.45
C VAL A 22 -27.36 9.62 0.95
N GLN A 23 -27.45 10.84 0.43
CA GLN A 23 -27.11 11.13 -0.95
C GLN A 23 -25.60 11.18 -1.01
N ALA A 24 -24.98 10.05 -1.37
CA ALA A 24 -23.57 9.98 -1.69
C ALA A 24 -23.31 10.94 -2.86
N GLY A 25 -22.59 12.03 -2.58
CA GLY A 25 -22.13 12.97 -3.59
C GLY A 25 -21.14 12.30 -4.56
N PRO A 26 -20.79 12.96 -5.68
CA PRO A 26 -19.77 12.46 -6.60
C PRO A 26 -18.47 12.14 -5.83
N LEU A 27 -17.84 11.00 -6.12
CA LEU A 27 -16.56 10.62 -5.50
C LEU A 27 -15.56 11.76 -5.66
N GLU A 28 -15.04 12.25 -4.54
CA GLU A 28 -14.13 13.40 -4.52
C GLU A 28 -12.82 13.05 -5.25
N PRO A 29 -12.22 13.96 -6.04
CA PRO A 29 -10.96 13.71 -6.74
C PRO A 29 -9.82 13.21 -5.84
N ALA A 30 -9.83 13.58 -4.56
CA ALA A 30 -8.84 13.15 -3.57
C ALA A 30 -8.90 11.63 -3.30
N ASP A 31 -10.10 11.05 -3.18
CA ASP A 31 -10.28 9.61 -2.96
C ASP A 31 -9.74 8.81 -4.13
N ARG A 32 -9.98 9.29 -5.35
CA ARG A 32 -9.44 8.67 -6.56
C ARG A 32 -7.91 8.68 -6.59
N LEU A 33 -7.28 9.82 -6.27
CA LEU A 33 -5.83 9.93 -6.27
C LEU A 33 -5.19 9.01 -5.21
N HIS A 34 -5.80 8.91 -4.04
CA HIS A 34 -5.35 8.00 -2.99
C HIS A 34 -5.45 6.53 -3.43
N GLN A 35 -6.57 6.13 -4.05
CA GLN A 35 -6.73 4.79 -4.64
C GLN A 35 -5.71 4.50 -5.74
N GLU A 36 -5.40 5.48 -6.60
CA GLU A 36 -4.34 5.35 -7.61
C GLU A 36 -2.96 5.11 -6.97
N SER A 37 -2.62 5.83 -5.90
CA SER A 37 -1.38 5.63 -5.15
C SER A 37 -1.31 4.24 -4.51
N LEU A 38 -2.37 3.79 -3.84
CA LEU A 38 -2.42 2.45 -3.24
C LEU A 38 -2.24 1.34 -4.29
N LYS A 39 -2.91 1.49 -5.45
CA LYS A 39 -2.74 0.55 -6.55
C LYS A 39 -1.29 0.54 -7.05
N ALA A 40 -0.69 1.72 -7.24
CA ALA A 40 0.68 1.82 -7.73
C ALA A 40 1.69 1.16 -6.78
N VAL A 41 1.51 1.34 -5.47
CA VAL A 41 2.32 0.67 -4.44
C VAL A 41 2.17 -0.85 -4.51
N HIS A 42 0.94 -1.35 -4.66
CA HIS A 42 0.68 -2.78 -4.78
C HIS A 42 1.31 -3.39 -6.05
N ASP A 43 1.20 -2.69 -7.19
CA ASP A 43 1.84 -3.13 -8.44
C ASP A 43 3.38 -3.20 -8.28
N ALA A 44 3.98 -2.22 -7.58
CA ALA A 44 5.42 -2.19 -7.31
C ALA A 44 5.85 -3.31 -6.33
N GLU A 45 5.03 -3.64 -5.34
CA GLU A 45 5.27 -4.78 -4.44
C GLU A 45 5.34 -6.10 -5.23
N HIS A 46 4.43 -6.28 -6.19
CA HIS A 46 4.45 -7.43 -7.07
C HIS A 46 5.73 -7.51 -7.94
N GLU A 47 6.26 -6.35 -8.35
CA GLU A 47 7.54 -6.29 -9.07
C GLU A 47 8.71 -6.75 -8.19
N VAL A 48 8.71 -6.38 -6.91
CA VAL A 48 9.71 -6.84 -5.94
C VAL A 48 9.63 -8.35 -5.76
N ASP A 49 8.43 -8.91 -5.61
CA ASP A 49 8.22 -10.35 -5.50
C ASP A 49 8.71 -11.08 -6.76
N HIS A 50 8.41 -10.56 -7.94
CA HIS A 50 8.90 -11.11 -9.19
C HIS A 50 10.44 -11.10 -9.26
N ALA A 51 11.09 -10.00 -8.85
CA ALA A 51 12.54 -9.91 -8.82
C ALA A 51 13.15 -10.95 -7.86
N TRP A 52 12.52 -11.17 -6.71
CA TRP A 52 12.89 -12.25 -5.78
C TRP A 52 12.78 -13.63 -6.42
N GLU A 53 11.70 -13.92 -7.15
CA GLU A 53 11.52 -15.21 -7.82
C GLU A 53 12.59 -15.49 -8.89
N VAL A 54 12.92 -14.48 -9.70
CA VAL A 54 13.96 -14.58 -10.73
C VAL A 54 15.31 -14.89 -10.09
N TYR A 55 15.68 -14.12 -9.06
CA TYR A 55 16.90 -14.34 -8.30
C TYR A 55 16.93 -15.73 -7.65
N HIS A 56 15.85 -16.12 -6.97
CA HIS A 56 15.78 -17.38 -6.25
C HIS A 56 15.93 -18.58 -7.21
N ARG A 57 15.33 -18.51 -8.40
CA ARG A 57 15.50 -19.54 -9.44
C ARG A 57 16.96 -19.65 -9.89
N ALA A 58 17.63 -18.52 -10.13
CA ALA A 58 19.02 -18.50 -10.54
C ALA A 58 19.95 -19.03 -9.43
N ALA A 59 19.69 -18.65 -8.17
CA ALA A 59 20.45 -19.10 -7.01
C ALA A 59 20.31 -20.61 -6.78
N LEU A 60 19.08 -21.14 -6.80
CA LEU A 60 18.82 -22.59 -6.67
C LEU A 60 19.41 -23.39 -7.83
N GLY A 61 19.42 -22.82 -9.04
CA GLY A 61 20.06 -23.42 -10.21
C GLY A 61 21.60 -23.37 -10.17
N GLY A 62 22.19 -22.65 -9.22
CA GLY A 62 23.63 -22.41 -9.15
C GLY A 62 24.17 -21.58 -10.32
N THR A 63 23.31 -20.80 -10.99
CA THR A 63 23.65 -20.05 -12.21
C THR A 63 24.08 -18.61 -11.95
N VAL A 64 23.87 -18.08 -10.73
CA VAL A 64 24.36 -16.75 -10.36
C VAL A 64 25.88 -16.70 -10.46
N ALA A 65 26.41 -15.68 -11.12
CA ALA A 65 27.79 -15.69 -11.61
C ALA A 65 28.86 -15.74 -10.50
N SER A 66 28.61 -15.13 -9.33
CA SER A 66 29.55 -15.15 -8.21
C SER A 66 28.89 -14.82 -6.86
N PRO A 67 29.51 -15.20 -5.72
CA PRO A 67 29.01 -14.80 -4.39
C PRO A 67 28.97 -13.28 -4.18
N LYS A 68 29.86 -12.53 -4.82
CA LYS A 68 29.83 -11.07 -4.76
C LYS A 68 28.59 -10.51 -5.44
N LEU A 69 28.34 -10.94 -6.68
CA LEU A 69 27.15 -10.54 -7.42
C LEU A 69 25.87 -10.96 -6.68
N GLN A 70 25.89 -12.14 -6.04
CA GLN A 70 24.78 -12.60 -5.21
C GLN A 70 24.47 -11.62 -4.07
N ALA A 71 25.49 -11.17 -3.34
CA ALA A 71 25.33 -10.19 -2.27
C ALA A 71 24.81 -8.84 -2.79
N ASP A 72 25.32 -8.38 -3.94
CA ASP A 72 24.87 -7.13 -4.57
C ASP A 72 23.38 -7.23 -4.97
N ILE A 73 22.94 -8.37 -5.54
CA ILE A 73 21.51 -8.62 -5.86
C ILE A 73 20.65 -8.63 -4.59
N GLU A 74 21.09 -9.32 -3.54
CA GLU A 74 20.37 -9.37 -2.25
C GLU A 74 20.21 -7.99 -1.62
N GLU A 75 21.23 -7.13 -1.76
CA GLU A 75 21.16 -5.74 -1.32
C GLU A 75 20.08 -4.95 -2.08
N HIS A 76 20.08 -5.01 -3.42
CA HIS A 76 19.04 -4.35 -4.23
C HIS A 76 17.63 -4.83 -3.86
N LEU A 77 17.44 -6.14 -3.68
CA LEU A 77 16.16 -6.71 -3.29
C LEU A 77 15.71 -6.27 -1.89
N HIS A 78 16.63 -6.11 -0.94
CA HIS A 78 16.34 -5.60 0.40
C HIS A 78 15.98 -4.10 0.37
N GLN A 79 16.72 -3.31 -0.40
CA GLN A 79 16.44 -1.89 -0.61
C GLN A 79 15.06 -1.69 -1.25
N ALA A 80 14.70 -2.49 -2.26
CA ALA A 80 13.39 -2.43 -2.89
C ALA A 80 12.25 -2.69 -1.88
N ARG A 81 12.38 -3.70 -1.00
CA ARG A 81 11.39 -3.95 0.06
C ARG A 81 11.26 -2.78 1.05
N THR A 82 12.38 -2.15 1.40
CA THR A 82 12.39 -0.97 2.27
C THR A 82 11.64 0.19 1.62
N LEU A 83 11.88 0.42 0.32
CA LEU A 83 11.19 1.46 -0.45
C LEU A 83 9.68 1.19 -0.57
N ILE A 84 9.24 -0.07 -0.69
CA ILE A 84 7.80 -0.42 -0.66
C ILE A 84 7.16 -0.02 0.66
N THR A 85 7.83 -0.29 1.79
CA THR A 85 7.32 0.12 3.11
C THR A 85 7.17 1.64 3.20
N GLN A 86 8.17 2.38 2.72
CA GLN A 86 8.11 3.85 2.68
C GLN A 86 7.00 4.35 1.72
N ALA A 87 6.78 3.65 0.61
CA ALA A 87 5.75 4.03 -0.36
C ALA A 87 4.34 3.79 0.19
N GLN A 88 4.15 2.72 0.98
CA GLN A 88 2.91 2.47 1.73
C GLN A 88 2.67 3.61 2.73
N GLU A 89 3.67 3.98 3.53
CA GLU A 89 3.58 5.10 4.48
C GLU A 89 3.25 6.44 3.78
N ALA A 90 3.87 6.72 2.63
CA ALA A 90 3.60 7.91 1.85
C ALA A 90 2.18 7.91 1.25
N ALA A 91 1.69 6.74 0.81
CA ALA A 91 0.33 6.59 0.29
C ALA A 91 -0.73 6.80 1.39
N ASP A 92 -0.49 6.28 2.59
CA ASP A 92 -1.34 6.48 3.78
C ASP A 92 -1.43 7.96 4.18
N GLN A 93 -0.35 8.72 3.94
CA GLN A 93 -0.30 10.17 4.17
C GLN A 93 -0.88 11.00 3.00
N GLY A 94 -1.23 10.37 1.89
CA GLY A 94 -1.73 11.04 0.68
C GLY A 94 -0.64 11.78 -0.12
N ASP A 95 0.65 11.53 0.11
CA ASP A 95 1.74 12.16 -0.64
C ASP A 95 2.03 11.42 -1.95
N LYS A 96 1.16 11.67 -2.94
CA LYS A 96 1.26 11.05 -4.26
C LYS A 96 2.63 11.25 -4.94
N ARG A 97 3.23 12.43 -4.82
CA ARG A 97 4.52 12.71 -5.46
C ARG A 97 5.62 11.85 -4.85
N HIS A 98 5.63 11.72 -3.54
CA HIS A 98 6.59 10.88 -2.85
C HIS A 98 6.40 9.39 -3.19
N VAL A 99 5.15 8.93 -3.28
CA VAL A 99 4.83 7.57 -3.76
C VAL A 99 5.42 7.33 -5.16
N GLU A 100 5.20 8.24 -6.10
CA GLU A 100 5.72 8.11 -7.47
C GLU A 100 7.25 8.04 -7.51
N ASP A 101 7.94 8.81 -6.68
CA ASP A 101 9.41 8.81 -6.63
C ASP A 101 9.99 7.56 -5.95
N LEU A 102 9.31 7.03 -4.93
CA LEU A 102 9.69 5.76 -4.30
C LEU A 102 9.49 4.58 -5.26
N ILE A 103 8.38 4.55 -6.01
CA ILE A 103 8.12 3.50 -7.01
C ILE A 103 9.17 3.50 -8.12
N LYS A 104 9.62 4.68 -8.59
CA LYS A 104 10.73 4.75 -9.56
C LYS A 104 12.01 4.12 -9.02
N GLN A 105 12.30 4.32 -7.74
CA GLN A 105 13.47 3.71 -7.10
C GLN A 105 13.30 2.21 -6.96
N VAL A 106 12.11 1.72 -6.56
CA VAL A 106 11.80 0.28 -6.56
C VAL A 106 12.13 -0.32 -7.92
N HIS A 107 11.64 0.29 -9.00
CA HIS A 107 11.87 -0.18 -10.38
C HIS A 107 13.36 -0.27 -10.75
N ILE A 108 14.19 0.67 -10.28
CA ILE A 108 15.63 0.64 -10.49
C ILE A 108 16.26 -0.56 -9.77
N HIS A 109 15.93 -0.78 -8.50
CA HIS A 109 16.49 -1.89 -7.72
C HIS A 109 16.03 -3.26 -8.24
N THR A 110 14.76 -3.42 -8.60
CA THR A 110 14.22 -4.66 -9.18
C THR A 110 14.85 -4.95 -10.53
N THR A 111 15.06 -3.94 -11.38
CA THR A 111 15.76 -4.09 -12.66
C THR A 111 17.20 -4.61 -12.44
N HIS A 112 17.97 -3.98 -11.55
CA HIS A 112 19.32 -4.44 -11.24
C HIS A 112 19.36 -5.87 -10.70
N ALA A 113 18.44 -6.22 -9.79
CA ALA A 113 18.34 -7.57 -9.26
C ALA A 113 18.02 -8.60 -10.36
N ILE A 114 17.09 -8.29 -11.26
CA ILE A 114 16.70 -9.16 -12.37
C ILE A 114 17.82 -9.34 -13.38
N GLU A 115 18.52 -8.25 -13.75
CA GLU A 115 19.64 -8.28 -14.68
C GLU A 115 20.81 -9.08 -14.12
N GLY A 116 21.23 -8.79 -12.88
CA GLY A 116 22.29 -9.52 -12.19
C GLY A 116 21.98 -11.03 -12.07
N SER A 117 20.71 -11.38 -11.83
CA SER A 117 20.28 -12.78 -11.74
C SER A 117 20.38 -13.55 -13.06
N LYS A 118 20.45 -12.84 -14.20
CA LYS A 118 20.59 -13.44 -15.53
C LYS A 118 22.05 -13.50 -16.00
N GLU A 119 22.98 -12.92 -15.26
CA GLU A 119 24.40 -12.96 -15.62
C GLU A 119 24.93 -14.40 -15.56
N PRO A 120 25.51 -14.91 -16.67
CA PRO A 120 26.02 -16.27 -16.70
C PRO A 120 27.31 -16.38 -15.88
N LYS A 121 27.42 -17.48 -15.14
CA LYS A 121 28.68 -17.90 -14.52
C LYS A 121 29.75 -18.10 -15.61
N LYS A 122 30.88 -17.41 -15.48
CA LYS A 122 32.05 -17.55 -16.36
C LYS A 122 32.96 -18.68 -15.90
#